data_AF-A0A1G3KYL9-F1
#
_entry.id   AF-A0A1G3KYL9-F1
#
_cell.length_a   1.000
_cell.length_b   1.000
_cell.length_c   1.000
_cell.angle_alpha   90.00
_cell.angle_beta   90.00
_cell.angle_gamma   90.00
#
_symmetry.space_group_name_H-M   'P 1'
#
loop_
_entity.id
_entity.type
_entity.pdbx_description
1 polymer ?
#
loop_
_entity_poly.entity_id
_entity_poly.type
_entity_poly.pdbx_seq_one_letter_code
_entity_poly.pdbx_strand_id
1 'polypeptide(L)'
;MIDLIKNEPELKDIIVSKCEDNNYCVSLDEQIDKDNIIILKIDNYYNSSKMHNPPASVDCLIMQKCCNETYNLYLVELRNIKYCSSIKKDNIIEKFNTTLDDFMSVRFKHIFLENIDKIMLKLYFITDPLGVVEKNLTQEIIEKKYKDTKIGFLQSINPFKFGTKYFRIEHKLPNPIIQKC
;
A
#
# COMPACT_ATOMS: atom_id res chain seq x y z
N MET A 1 5.89 -16.14 -7.52
CA MET A 1 6.41 -14.94 -6.82
C MET A 1 6.32 -15.06 -5.31
N ILE A 2 5.21 -15.57 -4.73
CA ILE A 2 5.10 -15.78 -3.26
C ILE A 2 6.27 -16.63 -2.73
N ASP A 3 6.62 -17.71 -3.41
CA ASP A 3 7.75 -18.56 -2.98
C ASP A 3 9.11 -17.86 -3.07
N LEU A 4 9.28 -16.90 -4.01
CA LEU A 4 10.51 -16.10 -4.07
C LEU A 4 10.62 -15.25 -2.80
N ILE A 5 9.53 -14.59 -2.39
CA ILE A 5 9.48 -13.81 -1.16
C ILE A 5 9.72 -14.69 0.07
N LYS A 6 9.08 -15.86 0.15
CA LYS A 6 9.25 -16.80 1.28
C LYS A 6 10.69 -17.33 1.37
N ASN A 7 11.45 -17.35 0.28
CA ASN A 7 12.82 -17.84 0.26
C ASN A 7 13.88 -16.73 0.41
N GLU A 8 13.51 -15.47 0.20
CA GLU A 8 14.40 -14.31 0.34
C GLU A 8 14.69 -14.00 1.83
N PRO A 9 15.93 -14.19 2.32
CA PRO A 9 16.24 -14.05 3.74
C PRO A 9 15.89 -12.68 4.31
N GLU A 10 16.10 -11.60 3.54
CA GLU A 10 15.81 -10.24 3.99
C GLU A 10 14.30 -9.96 4.12
N LEU A 11 13.45 -10.68 3.39
CA LEU A 11 12.00 -10.48 3.42
C LEU A 11 11.30 -11.33 4.48
N LYS A 12 11.91 -12.45 4.91
CA LYS A 12 11.33 -13.36 5.91
C LYS A 12 10.95 -12.65 7.21
N ASP A 13 11.83 -11.77 7.69
CA ASP A 13 11.68 -11.09 8.99
C ASP A 13 10.60 -10.01 8.98
N ILE A 14 10.12 -9.61 7.79
CA ILE A 14 9.07 -8.59 7.63
C ILE A 14 7.74 -9.19 7.17
N ILE A 15 7.63 -10.52 7.03
CA ILE A 15 6.35 -11.19 6.75
C ILE A 15 5.47 -11.10 7.99
N VAL A 16 4.26 -10.59 7.82
CA VAL A 16 3.27 -10.43 8.88
C VAL A 16 1.94 -11.05 8.48
N SER A 17 1.07 -11.31 9.47
CA SER A 17 -0.27 -11.84 9.22
C SER A 17 -1.30 -10.77 8.87
N LYS A 18 -1.03 -9.50 9.19
CA LYS A 18 -1.94 -8.37 9.00
C LYS A 18 -1.18 -7.09 8.66
N CYS A 19 -1.79 -6.23 7.87
CA CYS A 19 -1.37 -4.85 7.70
C CYS A 19 -2.22 -3.95 8.61
N GLU A 20 -1.66 -3.52 9.74
CA GLU A 20 -2.37 -2.69 10.72
C GLU A 20 -1.46 -1.65 11.36
N ASP A 21 -2.07 -0.50 11.66
CA ASP A 21 -1.49 0.58 12.45
C ASP A 21 -2.61 1.24 13.27
N ASN A 22 -2.45 1.26 14.60
CA ASN A 22 -3.46 1.70 15.55
C ASN A 22 -4.82 1.01 15.31
N ASN A 23 -5.87 1.77 14.99
CA ASN A 23 -7.23 1.27 14.77
C ASN A 23 -7.53 0.99 13.28
N TYR A 24 -6.55 1.14 12.39
CA TYR A 24 -6.73 0.91 10.96
C TYR A 24 -6.06 -0.40 10.59
N CYS A 25 -6.80 -1.28 9.94
CA CYS A 25 -6.33 -2.57 9.46
C CYS A 25 -6.77 -2.76 8.01
N VAL A 26 -6.02 -3.49 7.19
CA VAL A 26 -6.54 -4.00 5.92
C VAL A 26 -7.07 -5.40 6.16
N SER A 27 -8.37 -5.59 5.90
CA SER A 27 -9.01 -6.89 6.04
C SER A 27 -8.86 -7.69 4.74
N LEU A 28 -8.83 -9.01 4.88
CA LEU A 28 -8.82 -9.95 3.76
C LEU A 28 -10.18 -10.62 3.68
N ASP A 29 -10.69 -10.80 2.48
CA ASP A 29 -11.84 -11.66 2.23
C ASP A 29 -11.53 -13.09 2.71
N GLU A 30 -12.44 -13.68 3.48
CA GLU A 30 -12.31 -15.02 4.07
C GLU A 30 -12.17 -16.12 3.01
N GLN A 31 -12.58 -15.86 1.77
CA GLN A 31 -12.45 -16.80 0.63
C GLN A 31 -11.04 -16.85 0.02
N ILE A 32 -10.14 -15.95 0.44
CA ILE A 32 -8.75 -15.93 0.00
C ILE A 32 -8.00 -17.06 0.70
N ASP A 33 -7.40 -17.94 -0.09
CA ASP A 33 -6.50 -18.96 0.43
C ASP A 33 -5.24 -18.31 1.02
N LYS A 34 -4.90 -18.70 2.26
CA LYS A 34 -3.75 -18.19 3.00
C LYS A 34 -2.42 -18.48 2.29
N ASP A 35 -2.34 -19.55 1.51
CA ASP A 35 -1.14 -19.87 0.73
C ASP A 35 -0.99 -18.96 -0.51
N ASN A 36 -2.08 -18.34 -0.94
CA ASN A 36 -2.13 -17.42 -2.06
C ASN A 36 -2.02 -15.95 -1.64
N ILE A 37 -1.69 -15.65 -0.39
CA ILE A 37 -1.48 -14.28 0.08
C ILE A 37 -0.24 -14.16 0.96
N ILE A 38 0.44 -13.03 0.84
CA ILE A 38 1.55 -12.66 1.70
C ILE A 38 1.51 -11.17 1.97
N ILE A 39 1.82 -10.78 3.22
CA ILE A 39 1.87 -9.39 3.65
C ILE A 39 3.28 -9.11 4.16
N LEU A 40 3.90 -8.09 3.61
CA LEU A 40 5.19 -7.58 4.04
C LEU A 40 4.98 -6.23 4.74
N LYS A 41 5.55 -6.08 5.94
CA LYS A 41 5.59 -4.81 6.66
C LYS A 41 6.83 -4.03 6.23
N ILE A 42 6.66 -3.15 5.23
CA ILE A 42 7.77 -2.54 4.49
C ILE A 42 8.53 -1.53 5.34
N ASP A 43 7.85 -0.81 6.22
CA ASP A 43 8.48 0.08 7.20
C ASP A 43 9.48 -0.66 8.11
N ASN A 44 9.21 -1.92 8.48
CA ASN A 44 10.17 -2.74 9.24
C ASN A 44 11.47 -3.02 8.47
N TYR A 45 11.41 -3.12 7.14
CA TYR A 45 12.61 -3.33 6.32
C TYR A 45 13.57 -2.13 6.45
N TYR A 46 13.04 -0.93 6.26
CA TYR A 46 13.84 0.30 6.32
C TYR A 46 14.20 0.68 7.75
N ASN A 47 13.29 0.51 8.71
CA ASN A 47 13.53 0.78 10.14
C ASN A 47 14.38 -0.30 10.83
N SER A 48 14.90 -1.29 10.09
CA SER A 48 15.84 -2.24 10.65
C SER A 48 17.11 -1.53 11.14
N SER A 49 17.79 -2.10 12.15
CA SER A 49 19.01 -1.57 12.76
C SER A 49 20.19 -1.39 11.78
N LYS A 50 20.01 -1.75 10.52
CA LYS A 50 20.98 -1.67 9.43
C LYS A 50 21.05 -0.28 8.77
N MET A 51 20.10 0.62 9.02
CA MET A 51 20.06 1.95 8.37
C MET A 51 20.08 3.10 9.39
N HIS A 52 21.11 3.95 9.32
CA HIS A 52 21.29 5.08 10.24
C HIS A 52 20.26 6.21 10.02
N ASN A 53 19.74 6.35 8.79
CA ASN A 53 18.70 7.30 8.41
C ASN A 53 17.74 6.60 7.43
N PRO A 54 16.74 5.86 7.93
CA PRO A 54 15.86 5.09 7.07
C PRO A 54 15.02 6.02 6.17
N PRO A 55 14.93 5.76 4.86
CA PRO A 55 14.04 6.52 4.00
C PRO A 55 12.58 6.23 4.37
N ALA A 56 11.68 7.15 4.03
CA ALA A 56 10.26 6.94 4.29
C ALA A 56 9.71 5.84 3.37
N SER A 57 8.92 4.92 3.91
CA SER A 57 8.26 3.88 3.10
C SER A 57 6.78 3.72 3.46
N VAL A 58 6.03 3.03 2.60
CA VAL A 58 4.67 2.60 2.94
C VAL A 58 4.71 1.62 4.11
N ASP A 59 3.60 1.46 4.82
CA ASP A 59 3.53 0.55 5.96
C ASP A 59 3.54 -0.92 5.50
N CYS A 60 2.81 -1.25 4.43
CA CYS A 60 2.74 -2.64 3.96
C CYS A 60 2.72 -2.81 2.43
N LEU A 61 3.17 -3.99 1.99
CA LEU A 61 2.91 -4.55 0.67
C LEU A 61 2.09 -5.83 0.86
N ILE A 62 0.90 -5.88 0.29
CA ILE A 62 0.07 -7.10 0.27
C ILE A 62 0.13 -7.67 -1.14
N MET A 63 0.47 -8.94 -1.27
CA MET A 63 0.52 -9.64 -2.55
C MET A 63 -0.40 -10.86 -2.53
N GLN A 64 -1.34 -10.89 -3.46
CA GLN A 64 -2.29 -11.97 -3.66
C GLN A 64 -2.01 -12.64 -5.00
N LYS A 65 -1.80 -13.96 -4.99
CA LYS A 65 -1.74 -14.79 -6.19
C LYS A 65 -3.15 -14.96 -6.77
N CYS A 66 -3.30 -14.66 -8.05
CA CYS A 66 -4.51 -14.80 -8.83
C CYS A 66 -4.37 -15.92 -9.86
N CYS A 67 -5.40 -16.13 -10.68
CA CYS A 67 -5.37 -17.07 -11.80
C CYS A 67 -4.21 -16.79 -12.76
N ASN A 68 -3.77 -17.83 -13.48
CA ASN A 68 -2.74 -17.74 -14.53
C ASN A 68 -1.38 -17.15 -14.07
N GLU A 69 -0.99 -17.41 -12.82
CA GLU A 69 0.27 -16.89 -12.25
C GLU A 69 0.38 -15.35 -12.32
N THR A 70 -0.76 -14.66 -12.26
CA THR A 70 -0.83 -13.21 -12.08
C THR A 70 -0.96 -12.85 -10.60
N TYR A 71 -0.60 -11.62 -10.24
CA TYR A 71 -0.53 -11.17 -8.86
C TYR A 71 -1.14 -9.78 -8.71
N ASN A 72 -2.09 -9.65 -7.78
CA ASN A 72 -2.55 -8.35 -7.30
C ASN A 72 -1.65 -7.89 -6.17
N LEU A 73 -1.03 -6.71 -6.33
CA LEU A 73 -0.21 -6.08 -5.30
C LEU A 73 -0.89 -4.81 -4.79
N TYR A 74 -0.81 -4.58 -3.49
CA TYR A 74 -1.34 -3.40 -2.82
C TYR A 74 -0.22 -2.79 -1.97
N LEU A 75 0.27 -1.61 -2.35
CA LEU A 75 1.11 -0.80 -1.47
C LEU A 75 0.19 0.02 -0.58
N VAL A 76 0.30 -0.14 0.73
CA VAL A 76 -0.64 0.41 1.70
C VAL A 76 0.06 1.37 2.65
N GLU A 77 -0.45 2.59 2.67
CA GLU A 77 -0.10 3.62 3.65
C GLU A 77 -1.31 3.93 4.54
N LEU A 78 -1.16 3.69 5.85
CA LEU A 78 -2.15 3.91 6.89
C LEU A 78 -1.86 5.23 7.61
N ARG A 79 -2.88 6.10 7.75
CA ARG A 79 -2.78 7.34 8.53
C ARG A 79 -4.01 7.62 9.36
N ASN A 80 -3.93 7.35 10.66
CA ASN A 80 -4.94 7.74 11.64
C ASN A 80 -4.79 9.22 12.03
N ILE A 81 -5.56 10.09 11.37
CA ILE A 81 -5.54 11.53 11.57
C ILE A 81 -6.96 12.10 11.62
N LYS A 82 -7.16 13.18 12.38
CA LYS A 82 -8.47 13.81 12.58
C LYS A 82 -8.82 14.92 11.59
N TYR A 83 -7.85 15.40 10.81
CA TYR A 83 -8.02 16.56 9.93
C TYR A 83 -7.21 16.41 8.65
N CYS A 84 -7.81 16.76 7.50
CA CYS A 84 -7.12 16.72 6.21
C CYS A 84 -5.89 17.64 6.18
N SER A 85 -5.90 18.74 6.94
CA SER A 85 -4.77 19.66 7.05
C SER A 85 -3.52 19.02 7.67
N SER A 86 -3.66 17.96 8.47
CA SER A 86 -2.54 17.23 9.09
C SER A 86 -1.82 16.28 8.12
N ILE A 87 -2.37 16.06 6.92
CA ILE A 87 -1.75 15.21 5.89
C ILE A 87 -0.44 15.85 5.42
N LYS A 88 0.67 15.12 5.52
CA LYS A 88 1.96 15.51 4.95
C LYS A 88 2.09 14.92 3.54
N LYS A 89 1.52 15.61 2.55
CA LYS A 89 1.41 15.14 1.17
C LYS A 89 2.76 14.70 0.58
N ASP A 90 3.82 15.49 0.81
CA ASP A 90 5.14 15.22 0.24
C ASP A 90 5.74 13.95 0.85
N ASN A 91 5.52 13.71 2.15
CA ASN A 91 5.93 12.47 2.81
C ASN A 91 5.18 11.25 2.28
N ILE A 92 3.87 11.36 1.98
CA ILE A 92 3.11 10.24 1.39
C ILE A 92 3.64 9.93 -0.01
N ILE A 93 3.88 10.96 -0.83
CA ILE A 93 4.44 10.79 -2.17
C ILE A 93 5.82 10.13 -2.09
N GLU A 94 6.68 10.60 -1.20
CA GLU A 94 8.01 10.03 -0.94
C GLU A 94 7.93 8.56 -0.54
N LYS A 95 7.03 8.19 0.38
CA LYS A 95 6.84 6.78 0.80
C LYS A 95 6.53 5.84 -0.37
N PHE A 96 5.63 6.26 -1.27
CA PHE A 96 5.32 5.48 -2.48
C PHE A 96 6.52 5.44 -3.45
N ASN A 97 7.19 6.57 -3.70
CA ASN A 97 8.38 6.62 -4.55
C ASN A 97 9.48 5.71 -4.01
N THR A 98 9.86 5.82 -2.74
CA THR A 98 10.89 4.97 -2.12
C THR A 98 10.55 3.49 -2.24
N THR A 99 9.29 3.12 -2.06
CA THR A 99 8.89 1.71 -2.18
C THR A 99 8.97 1.24 -3.64
N LEU A 100 8.57 2.05 -4.60
CA LEU A 100 8.62 1.69 -6.01
C LEU A 100 10.05 1.70 -6.58
N ASP A 101 10.79 2.76 -6.33
CA ASP A 101 12.07 3.07 -6.97
C ASP A 101 13.25 2.36 -6.30
N ASP A 102 13.20 2.16 -4.98
CA ASP A 102 14.26 1.46 -4.24
C ASP A 102 13.87 0.00 -3.95
N PHE A 103 12.80 -0.20 -3.14
CA PHE A 103 12.44 -1.54 -2.67
C PHE A 103 12.10 -2.48 -3.84
N MET A 104 11.17 -2.09 -4.71
CA MET A 104 10.67 -2.95 -5.78
C MET A 104 11.54 -2.95 -7.04
N SER A 105 12.21 -1.82 -7.36
CA SER A 105 12.97 -1.67 -8.62
C SER A 105 14.46 -1.95 -8.50
N VAL A 106 15.05 -1.82 -7.31
CA VAL A 106 16.49 -2.01 -7.08
C VAL A 106 16.73 -3.23 -6.20
N ARG A 107 16.26 -3.21 -4.95
CA ARG A 107 16.61 -4.23 -3.94
C ARG A 107 16.00 -5.59 -4.27
N PHE A 108 14.70 -5.61 -4.54
CA PHE A 108 13.95 -6.83 -4.85
C PHE A 108 13.49 -6.85 -6.32
N LYS A 109 14.31 -6.27 -7.20
CA LYS A 109 14.08 -6.16 -8.64
C LYS A 109 13.65 -7.50 -9.27
N HIS A 110 14.36 -8.58 -8.92
CA HIS A 110 14.15 -9.92 -9.45
C HIS A 110 12.79 -10.53 -9.06
N ILE A 111 12.21 -10.07 -7.96
CA ILE A 111 10.86 -10.47 -7.52
C ILE A 111 9.83 -9.63 -8.25
N PHE A 112 9.98 -8.30 -8.24
CA PHE A 112 8.92 -7.37 -8.66
C PHE A 112 9.10 -6.85 -10.08
N LEU A 113 10.12 -6.02 -10.33
CA LEU A 113 10.26 -5.31 -11.60
C LEU A 113 10.46 -6.25 -12.80
N GLU A 114 11.23 -7.34 -12.62
CA GLU A 114 11.42 -8.35 -13.67
C GLU A 114 10.17 -9.19 -13.95
N ASN A 115 9.18 -9.18 -13.04
CA ASN A 115 7.88 -9.84 -13.21
C ASN A 115 6.73 -8.85 -13.41
N ILE A 116 7.02 -7.61 -13.84
CA ILE A 116 6.02 -6.53 -13.95
C ILE A 116 4.80 -6.91 -14.80
N ASP A 117 4.97 -7.74 -15.82
CA ASP A 117 3.87 -8.16 -16.71
C ASP A 117 2.82 -9.03 -16.00
N LYS A 118 3.20 -9.69 -14.90
CA LYS A 118 2.31 -10.50 -14.06
C LYS A 118 1.66 -9.70 -12.93
N ILE A 119 2.06 -8.44 -12.74
CA ILE A 119 1.66 -7.61 -11.60
C ILE A 119 0.55 -6.63 -12.00
N MET A 120 -0.50 -6.64 -11.19
CA MET A 120 -1.54 -5.61 -11.10
C MET A 120 -1.38 -4.85 -9.79
N LEU A 121 -0.79 -3.66 -9.85
CA LEU A 121 -0.44 -2.87 -8.67
C LEU A 121 -1.52 -1.83 -8.34
N LYS A 122 -1.83 -1.67 -7.05
CA LYS A 122 -2.67 -0.60 -6.50
C LYS A 122 -1.93 0.13 -5.38
N LEU A 123 -2.07 1.46 -5.33
CA LEU A 123 -1.45 2.31 -4.31
C LEU A 123 -2.55 2.84 -3.38
N TYR A 124 -2.65 2.32 -2.17
CA TYR A 124 -3.72 2.65 -1.23
C TYR A 124 -3.25 3.61 -0.15
N PHE A 125 -3.96 4.73 -0.04
CA PHE A 125 -3.84 5.65 1.08
C PHE A 125 -5.10 5.55 1.95
N ILE A 126 -4.95 4.98 3.14
CA ILE A 126 -6.06 4.66 4.04
C ILE A 126 -6.13 5.68 5.16
N THR A 127 -7.21 6.47 5.17
CA THR A 127 -7.43 7.49 6.19
C THR A 127 -8.90 7.90 6.30
N ASP A 128 -9.34 8.36 7.48
CA ASP A 128 -10.66 8.97 7.67
C ASP A 128 -10.60 10.29 8.46
N PRO A 129 -10.02 11.36 7.88
CA PRO A 129 -9.93 12.65 8.55
C PRO A 129 -11.24 13.41 8.65
N LEU A 130 -12.33 12.93 8.04
CA LEU A 130 -13.64 13.57 8.16
C LEU A 130 -14.58 12.82 9.12
N GLY A 131 -14.18 11.66 9.64
CA GLY A 131 -15.03 10.78 10.42
C GLY A 131 -16.21 10.28 9.58
N VAL A 132 -15.98 9.97 8.31
CA VAL A 132 -16.95 9.46 7.35
C VAL A 132 -17.63 8.21 7.90
N VAL A 133 -16.86 7.28 8.45
CA VAL A 133 -17.39 5.99 8.94
C VAL A 133 -18.35 6.23 10.11
N GLU A 134 -17.95 7.05 11.07
CA GLU A 134 -18.77 7.41 12.23
C GLU A 134 -20.01 8.22 11.84
N LYS A 135 -19.87 9.15 10.90
CA LYS A 135 -20.95 10.05 10.47
C LYS A 135 -21.85 9.46 9.38
N ASN A 136 -21.55 8.26 8.90
CA ASN A 136 -22.26 7.57 7.82
C ASN A 136 -22.48 8.48 6.59
N LEU A 137 -21.43 9.17 6.14
CA LEU A 137 -21.54 10.09 4.99
C LEU A 137 -21.65 9.32 3.67
N THR A 138 -22.45 9.83 2.73
CA THR A 138 -22.58 9.24 1.40
C THR A 138 -21.35 9.50 0.53
N GLN A 139 -21.11 8.64 -0.45
CA GLN A 139 -20.00 8.78 -1.41
C GLN A 139 -19.98 10.14 -2.11
N GLU A 140 -21.14 10.65 -2.52
CA GLU A 140 -21.27 11.98 -3.14
C GLU A 140 -20.79 13.11 -2.21
N ILE A 141 -21.15 13.04 -0.93
CA ILE A 141 -20.72 14.02 0.08
C ILE A 141 -19.21 13.92 0.30
N ILE A 142 -18.67 12.70 0.34
CA ILE A 142 -17.24 12.45 0.53
C ILE A 142 -16.45 13.08 -0.62
N GLU A 143 -16.83 12.81 -1.87
CA GLU A 143 -16.15 13.33 -3.06
C GLU A 143 -16.15 14.86 -3.08
N LYS A 144 -17.30 15.47 -2.80
CA LYS A 144 -17.42 16.94 -2.68
C LYS A 144 -16.53 17.50 -1.58
N LYS A 145 -16.47 16.84 -0.42
CA LYS A 145 -15.65 17.28 0.72
C LYS A 145 -14.17 17.08 0.51
N TYR A 146 -13.74 16.06 -0.25
CA TYR A 146 -12.31 15.78 -0.47
C TYR A 146 -11.69 16.53 -1.63
N LYS A 147 -12.49 16.99 -2.61
CA LYS A 147 -12.03 17.66 -3.84
C LYS A 147 -10.95 18.72 -3.59
N ASP A 148 -11.19 19.65 -2.66
CA ASP A 148 -10.27 20.76 -2.38
C ASP A 148 -9.37 20.52 -1.16
N THR A 149 -9.15 19.24 -0.81
CA THR A 149 -8.32 18.84 0.33
C THR A 149 -7.02 18.17 -0.11
N LYS A 150 -6.13 17.88 0.84
CA LYS A 150 -4.91 17.11 0.59
C LYS A 150 -5.19 15.69 0.07
N ILE A 151 -6.36 15.11 0.34
CA ILE A 151 -6.78 13.82 -0.24
C ILE A 151 -7.08 13.98 -1.73
N GLY A 152 -7.90 14.95 -2.11
CA GLY A 152 -8.19 15.25 -3.52
C GLY A 152 -6.93 15.63 -4.32
N PHE A 153 -6.00 16.36 -3.69
CA PHE A 153 -4.67 16.59 -4.26
C PHE A 153 -3.92 15.28 -4.53
N LEU A 154 -3.79 14.39 -3.54
CA LEU A 154 -3.08 13.11 -3.72
C LEU A 154 -3.72 12.19 -4.78
N GLN A 155 -5.02 12.31 -5.01
CA GLN A 155 -5.72 11.57 -6.08
C GLN A 155 -5.49 12.17 -7.48
N SER A 156 -5.11 13.45 -7.57
CA SER A 156 -4.96 14.19 -8.82
C SER A 156 -3.53 14.41 -9.30
N ILE A 157 -2.52 14.13 -8.45
CA ILE A 157 -1.09 14.23 -8.84
C ILE A 157 -0.77 13.35 -10.05
N ASN A 158 0.38 13.57 -10.70
CA ASN A 158 0.81 12.70 -11.78
C ASN A 158 0.95 11.24 -11.32
N PRO A 159 0.63 10.26 -12.19
CA PRO A 159 0.81 8.86 -11.85
C PRO A 159 2.26 8.54 -11.49
N PHE A 160 2.42 7.64 -10.54
CA PHE A 160 3.69 7.00 -10.23
C PHE A 160 4.05 6.04 -11.34
N LYS A 161 5.33 6.01 -11.73
CA LYS A 161 5.85 5.08 -12.71
C LYS A 161 6.47 3.89 -12.00
N PHE A 162 6.17 2.68 -12.48
CA PHE A 162 6.89 1.47 -12.09
C PHE A 162 7.11 0.65 -13.35
N GLY A 163 8.37 0.44 -13.72
CA GLY A 163 8.75 -0.09 -15.03
C GLY A 163 8.13 0.71 -16.18
N THR A 164 7.31 0.05 -17.01
CA THR A 164 6.58 0.65 -18.14
C THR A 164 5.15 1.06 -17.79
N LYS A 165 4.68 0.78 -16.57
CA LYS A 165 3.29 0.99 -16.13
C LYS A 165 3.16 2.22 -15.23
N TYR A 166 1.95 2.77 -15.17
CA TYR A 166 1.62 3.98 -14.41
C TYR A 166 0.47 3.71 -13.42
N PHE A 167 0.62 4.19 -12.19
CA PHE A 167 -0.30 3.91 -11.08
C PHE A 167 -0.67 5.18 -10.32
N ARG A 168 -1.89 5.23 -9.78
CA ARG A 168 -2.41 6.38 -9.02
C ARG A 168 -2.68 5.97 -7.58
N ILE A 169 -2.57 6.93 -6.66
CA ILE A 169 -3.00 6.75 -5.28
C ILE A 169 -4.53 6.72 -5.25
N GLU A 170 -5.07 5.65 -4.68
CA GLU A 170 -6.47 5.50 -4.34
C GLU A 170 -6.66 5.75 -2.84
N HIS A 171 -7.53 6.70 -2.51
CA HIS A 171 -8.01 6.85 -1.13
C HIS A 171 -8.97 5.71 -0.80
N LYS A 172 -8.80 5.11 0.39
CA LYS A 172 -9.76 4.18 0.98
C LYS A 172 -10.10 4.63 2.40
N LEU A 173 -11.33 4.34 2.81
CA LEU A 173 -11.71 4.44 4.21
C LEU A 173 -11.04 3.32 5.03
N PRO A 174 -10.91 3.50 6.36
CA PRO A 174 -10.38 2.49 7.26
C PRO A 174 -11.08 1.14 7.10
N ASN A 175 -10.31 0.08 7.33
CA ASN A 175 -10.79 -1.31 7.24
C ASN A 175 -11.32 -1.71 5.85
N PRO A 176 -10.61 -1.37 4.74
CA PRO A 176 -11.01 -1.88 3.45
C PRO A 176 -10.78 -3.40 3.40
N ILE A 177 -11.62 -4.09 2.63
CA ILE A 177 -11.50 -5.54 2.42
C ILE A 177 -10.86 -5.78 1.05
N ILE A 178 -9.70 -6.43 1.04
CA ILE A 178 -9.12 -6.97 -0.20
C ILE A 178 -9.96 -8.16 -0.62
N GLN A 179 -10.59 -8.02 -1.78
CA GLN A 179 -11.44 -9.04 -2.37
C GLN A 179 -10.63 -10.17 -3.00
N LYS A 180 -11.23 -11.36 -3.07
CA LYS A 180 -10.68 -12.45 -3.87
C LYS A 180 -10.58 -12.05 -5.35
N CYS A 181 -9.41 -12.30 -5.94
CA CYS A 181 -9.28 -12.53 -7.39
C CYS A 181 -9.39 -14.05 -7.65
#